data_AF-A0A939CRM3-F1
#
_entry.id   AF-A0A939CRM3-F1
#
_cell.length_a   1.000
_cell.length_b   1.000
_cell.length_c   1.000
_cell.angle_alpha   90.00
_cell.angle_beta   90.00
_cell.angle_gamma   90.00
#
_symmetry.space_group_name_H-M   'P 1'
#
loop_
_entity.id
_entity.type
_entity.pdbx_description
1 polymer ?
#
loop_
_entity_poly.entity_id
_entity_poly.type
_entity_poly.pdbx_seq_one_letter_code
_entity_poly.pdbx_strand_id
1 'polypeptide(L)'
;MEQIEAMDVLSFFEEFRKLRDTNYQKENKILEYLSSSLDYIKELENKETQLDLSPIFGEPKKSLKNVWADLFVIMPFRDDLKPVYTDHIRKVASEMGLSCERGDDFFSTHTIVDEIWAATYFSKLCIADCTGRNPNVFYELGVAHTIGRPVILLAQSIDDIPFDIRHRRSIIYTYTPRGMKDFEETLHKTLKSELSL
;
A
#
# COMPACT_ATOMS: atom_id res chain seq x y z
N MET A 1 -12.36 -76.38 16.47
CA MET A 1 -12.46 -76.69 15.03
C MET A 1 -13.42 -75.67 14.46
N GLU A 2 -12.91 -74.47 14.18
CA GLU A 2 -13.67 -73.38 13.55
C GLU A 2 -12.90 -72.99 12.30
N GLN A 3 -13.64 -72.93 11.19
CA GLN A 3 -13.17 -72.80 9.83
C GLN A 3 -12.42 -71.48 9.64
N ILE A 4 -11.12 -71.57 9.33
CA ILE A 4 -10.46 -70.51 8.56
C ILE A 4 -10.75 -70.86 7.11
N GLU A 5 -11.80 -70.27 6.54
CA GLU A 5 -12.11 -70.41 5.12
C GLU A 5 -10.89 -69.95 4.31
N ALA A 6 -10.41 -70.84 3.45
CA ALA A 6 -9.39 -70.50 2.47
C ALA A 6 -9.97 -69.43 1.55
N MET A 7 -9.53 -68.18 1.74
CA MET A 7 -9.77 -67.10 0.81
C MET A 7 -9.33 -67.59 -0.58
N ASP A 8 -10.29 -67.69 -1.51
CA ASP A 8 -10.04 -68.14 -2.88
C ASP A 8 -8.89 -67.29 -3.44
N VAL A 9 -7.86 -67.94 -3.99
CA VAL A 9 -6.67 -67.27 -4.52
C VAL A 9 -7.07 -66.20 -5.53
N LEU A 10 -8.14 -66.44 -6.29
CA LEU A 10 -8.71 -65.46 -7.23
C LEU A 10 -9.29 -64.23 -6.54
N SER A 11 -10.01 -64.39 -5.42
CA SER A 11 -10.59 -63.27 -4.68
C SER A 11 -9.51 -62.41 -4.01
N PHE A 12 -8.44 -63.03 -3.50
CA PHE A 12 -7.27 -62.30 -3.01
C PHE A 12 -6.59 -61.47 -4.10
N PHE A 13 -6.39 -62.03 -5.30
CA PHE A 13 -5.81 -61.28 -6.42
C PHE A 13 -6.72 -60.14 -6.90
N GLU A 14 -8.05 -60.31 -6.88
CA GLU A 14 -8.98 -59.23 -7.19
C GLU A 14 -8.95 -58.10 -6.15
N GLU A 15 -8.94 -58.43 -4.86
CA GLU A 15 -8.80 -57.44 -3.79
C GLU A 15 -7.47 -56.70 -3.86
N PHE A 16 -6.36 -57.42 -4.06
CA PHE A 16 -5.04 -56.82 -4.22
C PHE A 16 -5.00 -55.88 -5.42
N ARG A 17 -5.62 -56.25 -6.55
CA ARG A 17 -5.74 -55.40 -7.73
C ARG A 17 -6.55 -54.14 -7.44
N LYS A 18 -7.69 -54.25 -6.77
CA LYS A 18 -8.51 -53.09 -6.33
C LYS A 18 -7.73 -52.17 -5.40
N LEU A 19 -6.97 -52.73 -4.46
CA LEU A 19 -6.16 -51.95 -3.51
C LEU A 19 -5.06 -51.18 -4.24
N ARG A 20 -4.35 -51.84 -5.17
CA ARG A 20 -3.31 -51.24 -5.99
C ARG A 20 -3.87 -50.12 -6.88
N ASP A 21 -4.98 -50.36 -7.56
CA ASP A 21 -5.59 -49.38 -8.46
C ASP A 21 -6.14 -48.17 -7.65
N THR A 22 -6.66 -48.41 -6.45
CA THR A 22 -7.07 -47.34 -5.51
C THR A 22 -5.88 -46.51 -5.03
N ASN A 23 -4.76 -47.15 -4.69
CA ASN A 23 -3.54 -46.43 -4.29
C ASN A 23 -2.98 -45.61 -5.46
N TYR A 24 -2.96 -46.17 -6.67
CA TYR A 24 -2.54 -45.45 -7.87
C TYR A 24 -3.43 -44.23 -8.16
N GLN A 25 -4.75 -44.34 -7.95
CA GLN A 25 -5.64 -43.19 -8.09
C GLN A 25 -5.42 -42.12 -7.02
N LYS A 26 -5.15 -42.52 -5.76
CA LYS A 26 -4.81 -41.57 -4.69
C LYS A 26 -3.51 -40.83 -4.98
N GLU A 27 -2.48 -41.54 -5.43
CA GLU A 27 -1.18 -40.95 -5.81
C GLU A 27 -1.33 -39.95 -6.95
N ASN A 28 -2.06 -40.31 -8.02
CA ASN A 28 -2.30 -39.38 -9.12
C ASN A 28 -3.07 -38.13 -8.68
N LYS A 29 -4.04 -38.28 -7.79
CA LYS A 29 -4.80 -37.14 -7.27
C LYS A 29 -3.91 -36.21 -6.43
N ILE A 30 -2.98 -36.76 -5.64
CA ILE A 30 -1.98 -35.97 -4.90
C ILE A 30 -1.06 -35.22 -5.87
N LEU A 31 -0.58 -35.88 -6.93
CA LEU A 31 0.26 -35.25 -7.95
C LEU A 31 -0.47 -34.14 -8.68
N GLU A 32 -1.76 -34.32 -8.96
CA GLU A 32 -2.61 -33.31 -9.60
C GLU A 32 -2.80 -32.07 -8.71
N TYR A 33 -3.06 -32.26 -7.41
CA TYR A 33 -3.12 -31.16 -6.44
C TYR A 33 -1.78 -30.43 -6.31
N LEU A 34 -0.67 -31.15 -6.28
CA LEU A 34 0.67 -30.56 -6.19
C LEU A 34 1.01 -29.76 -7.46
N SER A 35 0.71 -30.31 -8.64
CA SER A 35 0.90 -29.60 -9.92
C SER A 35 0.09 -28.32 -9.95
N SER A 36 -1.20 -28.38 -9.61
CA SER A 36 -2.06 -27.19 -9.56
C SER A 36 -1.55 -26.13 -8.59
N SER A 37 -1.02 -26.55 -7.43
CA SER A 37 -0.44 -25.63 -6.45
C SER A 37 0.86 -24.99 -6.96
N LEU A 38 1.70 -25.76 -7.65
CA LEU A 38 2.95 -25.27 -8.24
C LEU A 38 2.70 -24.34 -9.42
N ASP A 39 1.68 -24.62 -10.23
CA ASP A 39 1.26 -23.73 -11.32
C ASP A 39 0.73 -22.40 -10.76
N TYR A 40 -0.02 -22.43 -9.66
CA TYR A 40 -0.45 -21.22 -8.96
C TYR A 40 0.73 -20.43 -8.38
N ILE A 41 1.73 -21.09 -7.76
CA ILE A 41 2.95 -20.43 -7.27
C ILE A 41 3.74 -19.81 -8.45
N LYS A 42 3.86 -20.52 -9.57
CA LYS A 42 4.47 -19.97 -10.79
C LYS A 42 3.69 -18.81 -11.36
N GLU A 43 2.36 -18.80 -11.29
CA GLU A 43 1.55 -17.63 -11.66
C GLU A 43 1.79 -16.46 -10.71
N LEU A 44 2.07 -16.71 -9.42
CA LEU A 44 2.47 -15.68 -8.47
C LEU A 44 3.88 -15.15 -8.74
N GLU A 45 4.84 -16.00 -9.13
CA GLU A 45 6.21 -15.62 -9.51
C GLU A 45 6.27 -14.92 -10.88
N ASN A 46 5.47 -15.39 -11.86
CA ASN A 46 5.36 -14.79 -13.20
C ASN A 46 4.54 -13.49 -13.22
N LYS A 47 3.99 -13.04 -12.09
CA LYS A 47 3.69 -11.63 -11.90
C LYS A 47 5.02 -10.87 -11.72
N GLU A 48 5.77 -10.75 -12.81
CA GLU A 48 7.07 -10.09 -13.02
C GLU A 48 7.10 -8.58 -12.64
N THR A 49 6.31 -8.12 -11.67
CA THR A 49 6.15 -6.70 -11.35
C THR A 49 6.40 -6.34 -9.89
N GLN A 50 6.83 -7.28 -9.04
CA GLN A 50 7.27 -6.91 -7.69
C GLN A 50 8.76 -6.56 -7.69
N LEU A 51 9.01 -5.26 -7.78
CA LEU A 51 10.34 -4.66 -7.62
C LEU A 51 10.92 -5.12 -6.26
N ASP A 52 11.94 -5.97 -6.30
CA ASP A 52 12.71 -6.35 -5.11
C ASP A 52 13.64 -5.20 -4.73
N LEU A 53 13.12 -4.30 -3.90
CA LEU A 53 13.82 -3.11 -3.44
C LEU A 53 14.32 -3.33 -2.02
N SER A 54 15.58 -2.96 -1.80
CA SER A 54 16.18 -2.83 -0.47
C SER A 54 16.44 -1.34 -0.17
N PRO A 55 15.47 -0.60 0.40
CA PRO A 55 15.65 0.81 0.70
C PRO A 55 16.83 1.02 1.66
N ILE A 56 17.56 2.13 1.51
CA ILE A 56 18.69 2.47 2.39
C ILE A 56 18.27 2.70 3.86
N PHE A 57 16.98 2.92 4.10
CA PHE A 57 16.37 3.05 5.42
C PHE A 57 15.93 1.69 6.02
N GLY A 58 16.11 0.60 5.27
CA GLY A 58 15.63 -0.73 5.63
C GLY A 58 14.11 -0.88 5.51
N GLU A 59 13.57 -1.90 6.18
CA GLU A 59 12.14 -2.18 6.17
C GLU A 59 11.34 -1.13 6.97
N PRO A 60 10.14 -0.75 6.49
CA PRO A 60 9.25 0.14 7.25
C PRO A 60 8.85 -0.50 8.59
N LYS A 61 9.29 0.10 9.69
CA LYS A 61 9.08 -0.46 11.04
C LYS A 61 7.67 -0.17 11.54
N LYS A 62 6.77 -1.15 11.45
CA LYS A 62 5.41 -1.04 11.99
C LYS A 62 5.39 -0.78 13.51
N SER A 63 6.41 -1.24 14.24
CA SER A 63 6.52 -1.08 15.70
C SER A 63 6.72 0.36 16.19
N LEU A 64 7.05 1.30 15.29
CA LEU A 64 7.18 2.71 15.66
C LEU A 64 5.85 3.31 16.09
N LYS A 65 4.71 2.75 15.65
CA LYS A 65 3.38 3.26 15.96
C LYS A 65 2.30 2.19 15.93
N ASN A 66 1.36 2.26 16.89
CA ASN A 66 0.24 1.31 16.97
C ASN A 66 -0.72 1.41 15.77
N VAL A 67 -1.00 2.63 15.31
CA VAL A 67 -1.90 2.93 14.19
C VAL A 67 -1.29 4.05 13.37
N TRP A 68 -1.12 3.81 12.07
CA TRP A 68 -0.67 4.81 11.11
C TRP A 68 -1.86 5.56 10.54
N ALA A 69 -1.68 6.84 10.24
CA ALA A 69 -2.72 7.66 9.64
C ALA A 69 -3.09 7.19 8.22
N ASP A 70 -4.35 7.38 7.84
CA ASP A 70 -4.83 7.10 6.48
C ASP A 70 -4.15 8.02 5.47
N LEU A 71 -3.96 9.30 5.84
CA LEU A 71 -3.34 10.33 5.02
C LEU A 71 -2.02 10.79 5.65
N PHE A 72 -0.94 10.77 4.86
CA PHE A 72 0.33 11.35 5.27
C PHE A 72 0.62 12.63 4.48
N VAL A 73 0.84 13.74 5.19
CA VAL A 73 1.07 15.06 4.59
C VAL A 73 2.57 15.36 4.54
N ILE A 74 3.08 15.51 3.31
CA ILE A 74 4.44 15.88 2.95
C ILE A 74 4.42 17.37 2.60
N MET A 75 5.04 18.22 3.41
CA MET A 75 4.83 19.67 3.31
C MET A 75 6.02 20.47 3.85
N PRO A 76 6.32 21.66 3.31
CA PRO A 76 7.36 22.51 3.87
C PRO A 76 7.02 22.94 5.30
N PHE A 77 8.00 22.87 6.20
CA PHE A 77 7.88 23.41 7.56
C PHE A 77 7.99 24.94 7.54
N ARG A 78 6.90 25.61 7.13
CA ARG A 78 6.78 27.06 7.10
C ARG A 78 5.51 27.52 7.83
N ASP A 79 5.62 28.60 8.59
CA ASP A 79 4.51 29.14 9.38
C ASP A 79 3.35 29.62 8.51
N ASP A 80 3.62 30.15 7.31
CA ASP A 80 2.60 30.63 6.38
C ASP A 80 1.77 29.50 5.77
N LEU A 81 2.32 28.28 5.70
CA LEU A 81 1.61 27.12 5.18
C LEU A 81 0.95 26.29 6.30
N LYS A 82 1.36 26.44 7.56
CA LYS A 82 0.79 25.70 8.69
C LYS A 82 -0.76 25.76 8.76
N PRO A 83 -1.42 26.91 8.56
CA PRO A 83 -2.88 26.98 8.51
C PRO A 83 -3.52 26.15 7.38
N VAL A 84 -2.85 26.02 6.22
CA VAL A 84 -3.32 25.16 5.12
C VAL A 84 -3.47 23.72 5.61
N TYR A 85 -2.51 23.25 6.41
CA TYR A 85 -2.57 21.93 7.02
C TYR A 85 -3.62 21.84 8.15
N THR A 86 -3.53 22.73 9.15
CA THR A 86 -4.34 22.61 10.37
C THR A 86 -5.82 22.89 10.14
N ASP A 87 -6.13 23.89 9.31
CA ASP A 87 -7.48 24.45 9.22
C ASP A 87 -8.25 23.90 8.00
N HIS A 88 -7.53 23.40 7.00
CA HIS A 88 -8.12 22.99 5.72
C HIS A 88 -7.88 21.51 5.41
N ILE A 89 -6.63 21.03 5.32
CA ILE A 89 -6.36 19.61 5.00
C ILE A 89 -6.91 18.69 6.10
N ARG A 90 -6.60 18.97 7.37
CA ARG A 90 -7.13 18.19 8.51
C ARG A 90 -8.64 18.23 8.60
N LYS A 91 -9.25 19.39 8.32
CA LYS A 91 -10.71 19.56 8.30
C LYS A 91 -11.36 18.64 7.27
N VAL A 92 -10.91 18.68 6.01
CA VAL A 92 -11.46 17.83 4.94
C VAL A 92 -11.26 16.35 5.26
N ALA A 93 -10.08 15.96 5.75
CA ALA A 93 -9.81 14.58 6.16
C ALA A 93 -10.78 14.12 7.27
N SER A 94 -10.97 14.94 8.30
CA SER A 94 -11.87 14.64 9.41
C SER A 94 -13.34 14.54 8.98
N GLU A 95 -13.80 15.40 8.06
CA GLU A 95 -15.16 15.34 7.51
C GLU A 95 -15.41 14.03 6.74
N MET A 96 -14.36 13.43 6.18
CA MET A 96 -14.39 12.14 5.50
C MET A 96 -14.13 10.94 6.44
N GLY A 97 -13.93 11.17 7.74
CA GLY A 97 -13.58 10.13 8.70
C GLY A 97 -12.19 9.53 8.52
N LEU A 98 -11.28 10.25 7.85
CA LEU A 98 -9.90 9.83 7.60
C LEU A 98 -8.96 10.45 8.64
N SER A 99 -8.05 9.64 9.16
CA SER A 99 -6.95 10.12 9.99
C SER A 99 -5.86 10.77 9.11
N CYS A 100 -5.25 11.85 9.60
CA CYS A 100 -4.30 12.66 8.84
C CYS A 100 -3.17 13.14 9.75
N GLU A 101 -1.92 12.94 9.31
CA GLU A 101 -0.71 13.28 10.07
C GLU A 101 0.35 13.89 9.17
N ARG A 102 1.18 14.75 9.77
CA ARG A 102 2.33 15.39 9.12
C ARG A 102 3.62 15.05 9.87
N GLY A 103 4.77 15.14 9.19
CA GLY A 103 6.09 14.79 9.72
C GLY A 103 6.51 15.46 11.04
N ASP A 104 5.90 16.58 11.43
CA ASP A 104 6.14 17.27 12.70
C ASP A 104 5.27 16.76 13.86
N ASP A 105 4.25 15.94 13.61
CA ASP A 105 3.47 15.27 14.66
C ASP A 105 4.27 14.13 15.34
N PHE A 106 5.47 13.83 14.81
CA PHE A 106 6.37 12.78 15.27
C PHE A 106 7.27 13.28 16.42
N PHE A 107 6.81 13.09 17.66
CA PHE A 107 7.51 13.47 18.90
C PHE A 107 8.45 12.39 19.46
N SER A 108 9.06 11.55 18.62
CA SER A 108 9.76 10.35 19.08
C SER A 108 11.31 10.48 19.12
N THR A 109 11.94 9.56 19.84
CA THR A 109 13.41 9.39 19.96
C THR A 109 14.03 8.65 18.77
N HIS A 110 13.24 8.22 17.79
CA HIS A 110 13.70 7.54 16.58
C HIS A 110 14.25 8.55 15.55
N THR A 111 14.99 8.05 14.55
CA THR A 111 15.42 8.93 13.46
C THR A 111 14.17 9.37 12.70
N ILE A 112 14.02 10.68 12.50
CA ILE A 112 12.87 11.29 11.79
C ILE A 112 12.64 10.60 10.42
N VAL A 113 13.72 10.15 9.79
CA VAL A 113 13.70 9.45 8.51
C VAL A 113 12.98 8.09 8.58
N ASP A 114 13.19 7.29 9.64
CA ASP A 114 12.52 5.99 9.81
C ASP A 114 11.00 6.16 9.94
N GLU A 115 10.55 7.21 10.63
CA GLU A 115 9.12 7.48 10.81
C GLU A 115 8.45 8.03 9.56
N ILE A 116 9.10 8.95 8.85
CA ILE A 116 8.60 9.44 7.56
C ILE A 116 8.53 8.29 6.55
N TRP A 117 9.54 7.42 6.52
CA TRP A 117 9.54 6.22 5.68
C TRP A 117 8.35 5.31 6.00
N ALA A 118 8.17 4.97 7.28
CA ALA A 118 7.06 4.13 7.71
C ALA A 118 5.69 4.80 7.48
N ALA A 119 5.55 6.11 7.71
CA ALA A 119 4.32 6.84 7.44
C ALA A 119 3.97 6.86 5.95
N THR A 120 4.95 7.10 5.08
CA THR A 120 4.79 7.06 3.63
C THR A 120 4.37 5.66 3.17
N TYR A 121 4.98 4.62 3.73
CA TYR A 121 4.67 3.24 3.39
C TYR A 121 3.29 2.78 3.88
N PHE A 122 2.94 3.04 5.15
CA PHE A 122 1.73 2.51 5.79
C PHE A 122 0.47 3.35 5.60
N SER A 123 0.60 4.63 5.21
CA SER A 123 -0.56 5.45 4.85
C SER A 123 -1.29 4.88 3.63
N LYS A 124 -2.56 5.24 3.44
CA LYS A 124 -3.30 4.88 2.22
C LYS A 124 -2.89 5.77 1.06
N LEU A 125 -2.69 7.06 1.33
CA LEU A 125 -2.40 8.09 0.35
C LEU A 125 -1.53 9.20 0.97
N CYS A 126 -0.65 9.79 0.16
CA CYS A 126 0.11 10.97 0.54
C CYS A 126 -0.50 12.25 -0.05
N ILE A 127 -0.39 13.36 0.67
CA ILE A 127 -0.68 14.70 0.15
C ILE A 127 0.64 15.47 0.18
N ALA A 128 1.13 15.91 -0.98
CA ALA A 128 2.41 16.60 -1.10
C ALA A 128 2.23 18.06 -1.53
N ASP A 129 2.53 19.01 -0.63
CA ASP A 129 2.52 20.43 -0.95
C ASP A 129 3.89 20.88 -1.47
N CYS A 130 3.96 21.16 -2.76
CA CYS A 130 5.19 21.53 -3.47
C CYS A 130 5.50 23.04 -3.38
N THR A 131 4.67 23.84 -2.72
CA THR A 131 4.79 25.30 -2.66
C THR A 131 6.19 25.74 -2.21
N GLY A 132 6.81 26.64 -2.99
CA GLY A 132 8.16 27.14 -2.70
C GLY A 132 9.28 26.12 -2.96
N ARG A 133 8.98 25.02 -3.65
CA ARG A 133 9.96 24.05 -4.17
C ARG A 133 10.90 23.47 -3.11
N ASN A 134 10.36 23.09 -1.95
CA ASN A 134 11.14 22.53 -0.86
C ASN A 134 11.82 21.19 -1.27
N PRO A 135 13.16 21.06 -1.19
CA PRO A 135 13.85 19.84 -1.60
C PRO A 135 13.43 18.57 -0.82
N ASN A 136 13.09 18.71 0.46
CA ASN A 136 12.70 17.56 1.29
C ASN A 136 11.33 17.03 0.86
N VAL A 137 10.39 17.91 0.51
CA VAL A 137 9.09 17.51 -0.05
C VAL A 137 9.28 16.66 -1.31
N PHE A 138 10.18 17.07 -2.21
CA PHE A 138 10.44 16.31 -3.44
C PHE A 138 11.18 14.99 -3.17
N TYR A 139 12.04 14.96 -2.15
CA TYR A 139 12.70 13.74 -1.72
C TYR A 139 11.68 12.70 -1.26
N GLU A 140 10.80 13.09 -0.33
CA GLU A 140 9.72 12.24 0.19
C GLU A 140 8.71 11.85 -0.90
N LEU A 141 8.36 12.79 -1.79
CA LEU A 141 7.51 12.53 -2.95
C LEU A 141 8.12 11.48 -3.89
N GLY A 142 9.43 11.55 -4.13
CA GLY A 142 10.16 10.56 -4.93
C GLY A 142 10.09 9.16 -4.31
N VAL A 143 10.22 9.07 -2.99
CA VAL A 143 10.06 7.81 -2.25
C VAL A 143 8.63 7.28 -2.39
N ALA A 144 7.62 8.13 -2.18
CA ALA A 144 6.20 7.76 -2.33
C ALA A 144 5.89 7.23 -3.74
N HIS A 145 6.38 7.92 -4.78
CA HIS A 145 6.24 7.47 -6.16
C HIS A 145 6.94 6.12 -6.43
N THR A 146 8.13 5.93 -5.87
CA THR A 146 8.93 4.70 -6.07
C THR A 146 8.20 3.47 -5.54
N ILE A 147 7.52 3.59 -4.40
CA ILE A 147 6.75 2.49 -3.80
C ILE A 147 5.30 2.40 -4.31
N GLY A 148 4.92 3.24 -5.27
CA GLY A 148 3.57 3.26 -5.84
C GLY A 148 2.48 3.79 -4.91
N ARG A 149 2.84 4.57 -3.88
CA ARG A 149 1.86 5.21 -2.99
C ARG A 149 1.12 6.31 -3.77
N PRO A 150 -0.22 6.32 -3.83
CA PRO A 150 -0.96 7.42 -4.44
C PRO A 150 -0.63 8.75 -3.78
N VAL A 151 -0.47 9.80 -4.59
CA VAL A 151 -0.12 11.14 -4.11
C VAL A 151 -1.01 12.20 -4.74
N ILE A 152 -1.60 13.06 -3.92
CA ILE A 152 -2.25 14.30 -4.35
C ILE A 152 -1.23 15.43 -4.26
N LEU A 153 -0.92 16.05 -5.40
CA LEU A 153 -0.01 17.20 -5.46
C LEU A 153 -0.77 18.50 -5.18
N LEU A 154 -0.25 19.32 -4.27
CA LEU A 154 -0.73 20.67 -3.98
C LEU A 154 0.36 21.69 -4.33
N ALA A 155 -0.04 22.90 -4.74
CA ALA A 155 0.86 24.05 -4.79
C ALA A 155 0.09 25.38 -4.84
N GLN A 156 0.71 26.47 -4.39
CA GLN A 156 0.17 27.81 -4.59
C GLN A 156 0.41 28.37 -6.00
N SER A 157 1.42 27.86 -6.71
CA SER A 157 1.68 28.17 -8.12
C SER A 157 2.01 26.90 -8.89
N ILE A 158 1.60 26.83 -10.16
CA ILE A 158 2.00 25.74 -11.06
C ILE A 158 3.53 25.69 -11.27
N ASP A 159 4.21 26.83 -11.09
CA ASP A 159 5.66 26.93 -11.23
C ASP A 159 6.42 26.26 -10.08
N ASP A 160 5.75 26.02 -8.96
CA ASP A 160 6.30 25.24 -7.86
C ASP A 160 6.36 23.75 -8.18
N ILE A 161 5.61 23.28 -9.18
CA ILE A 161 5.64 21.89 -9.64
C ILE A 161 6.75 21.73 -10.71
N PRO A 162 7.79 20.90 -10.46
CA PRO A 162 8.82 20.61 -11.46
C PRO A 162 8.24 20.02 -12.73
N PHE A 163 8.85 20.33 -13.87
CA PHE A 163 8.39 19.91 -15.20
C PHE A 163 8.18 18.39 -15.29
N ASP A 164 9.08 17.60 -14.69
CA ASP A 164 9.05 16.13 -14.71
C ASP A 164 7.78 15.53 -14.13
N ILE A 165 7.12 16.23 -13.19
CA ILE A 165 5.88 15.77 -12.54
C ILE A 165 4.68 16.66 -12.83
N ARG A 166 4.84 17.74 -13.62
CA ARG A 166 3.79 18.70 -13.96
C ARG A 166 2.66 18.10 -14.82
N HIS A 167 2.92 16.98 -15.48
CA HIS A 167 1.90 16.23 -16.23
C HIS A 167 0.91 15.48 -15.30
N ARG A 168 1.27 15.30 -14.02
CA ARG A 168 0.38 14.72 -13.01
C ARG A 168 -0.62 15.77 -12.54
N ARG A 169 -1.82 15.32 -12.20
CA ARG A 169 -2.87 16.20 -11.68
C ARG A 169 -2.42 16.84 -10.36
N SER A 170 -2.47 18.16 -10.30
CA SER A 170 -2.20 18.94 -9.09
C SER A 170 -3.37 19.86 -8.76
N ILE A 171 -3.60 20.11 -7.48
CA ILE A 171 -4.53 21.13 -6.99
C ILE A 171 -3.73 22.41 -6.78
N ILE A 172 -3.95 23.38 -7.67
CA ILE A 172 -3.40 24.73 -7.51
C ILE A 172 -4.36 25.53 -6.66
N TYR A 173 -3.88 26.11 -5.56
CA TYR A 173 -4.72 26.85 -4.61
C TYR A 173 -4.19 28.24 -4.33
N THR A 174 -5.03 29.10 -3.75
CA THR A 174 -4.61 30.43 -3.31
C THR A 174 -5.10 30.62 -1.89
N TYR A 175 -4.20 31.01 -0.98
CA TYR A 175 -4.52 31.18 0.44
C TYR A 175 -5.32 32.47 0.70
N THR A 176 -6.60 32.42 0.32
CA THR A 176 -7.63 33.44 0.57
C THR A 176 -8.91 32.73 1.02
N PRO A 177 -9.86 33.39 1.70
CA PRO A 177 -11.08 32.72 2.16
C PRO A 177 -11.85 32.01 1.05
N ARG A 178 -11.94 32.62 -0.14
CA ARG A 178 -12.59 32.00 -1.30
C ARG A 178 -11.75 30.87 -1.89
N GLY A 179 -10.45 31.10 -2.08
CA GLY A 179 -9.55 30.09 -2.63
C GLY A 179 -9.45 28.83 -1.76
N MET A 180 -9.52 28.98 -0.43
CA MET A 180 -9.52 27.84 0.47
C MET A 180 -10.84 27.06 0.47
N LYS A 181 -11.98 27.72 0.25
CA LYS A 181 -13.24 27.02 0.03
C LYS A 181 -13.19 26.16 -1.24
N ASP A 182 -12.70 26.73 -2.35
CA ASP A 182 -12.56 26.01 -3.61
C ASP A 182 -11.54 24.86 -3.50
N PHE A 183 -10.46 25.07 -2.75
CA PHE A 183 -9.47 24.04 -2.40
C PHE A 183 -10.09 22.89 -1.62
N GLU A 184 -10.83 23.17 -0.54
CA GLU A 184 -11.48 22.14 0.29
C GLU A 184 -12.43 21.27 -0.54
N GLU A 185 -13.27 21.88 -1.38
CA GLU A 185 -14.19 21.17 -2.27
C GLU A 185 -13.45 20.28 -3.28
N THR A 186 -12.34 20.78 -3.83
CA THR A 186 -11.53 20.05 -4.80
C THR A 186 -10.76 18.91 -4.15
N LEU A 187 -10.20 19.14 -2.96
CA LEU A 187 -9.48 18.14 -2.18
C LEU A 187 -10.43 17.01 -1.78
N HIS A 188 -11.63 17.33 -1.28
CA HIS A 188 -12.64 16.34 -0.93
C HIS A 188 -13.00 15.44 -2.11
N LYS A 189 -13.28 16.01 -3.29
CA LYS A 189 -13.58 15.25 -4.51
C LYS A 189 -12.41 14.36 -4.94
N THR A 190 -11.18 14.89 -4.83
CA THR A 190 -9.97 14.16 -5.25
C THR A 190 -9.71 13.00 -4.29
N LEU A 191 -9.75 13.21 -2.98
CA LEU A 191 -9.62 12.15 -1.97
C LEU A 191 -10.67 11.05 -2.17
N LYS A 192 -11.93 11.44 -2.42
CA LYS A 192 -13.02 10.50 -2.68
C LYS A 192 -12.71 9.61 -3.89
N SER A 193 -12.22 10.20 -4.97
CA SER A 193 -11.83 9.48 -6.19
C SER A 193 -10.65 8.54 -5.98
N GLU A 194 -9.58 9.01 -5.34
CA GLU A 194 -8.34 8.24 -5.16
C GLU A 194 -8.51 7.08 -4.17
N LEU A 195 -9.33 7.27 -3.13
CA LEU A 195 -9.58 6.25 -2.11
C LEU A 195 -10.79 5.36 -2.41
N SER A 196 -11.48 5.58 -3.54
CA SER A 196 -12.71 4.85 -3.91
C SER A 196 -13.81 4.91 -2.82
N LEU A 197 -13.98 6.08 -2.20
CA LEU A 197 -14.97 6.35 -1.13
C LEU A 197 -16.27 6.99 -1.67
#